data_AF-A0A135TAF2-F1
#
_entry.id   AF-A0A135TAF2-F1
#
_cell.length_a   1.000
_cell.length_b   1.000
_cell.length_c   1.000
_cell.angle_alpha   90.00
_cell.angle_beta   90.00
_cell.angle_gamma   90.00
#
_symmetry.space_group_name_H-M   'P 1'
#
loop_
_entity.id
_entity.type
_entity.pdbx_description
1 polymer ?
#
loop_
_entity_poly.entity_id
_entity_poly.type
_entity_poly.pdbx_seq_one_letter_code
_entity_poly.pdbx_strand_id
1 'polypeptide(L)'
;MTAKNTAYNTKTTYEDESHQIISSYFIGPQAENLPYFKKNINIILDELESARKSYYPEDGNFIDEQTQNTPAFRNSMDKLQNAVQKASNILGKSSIPFWSPRYEAHMCTDLTMPAMLGYFMTMLYNPNNVAFEASPLSTLAEIEVGEQLCDLFGYNIKEDNTEAPTSWGHVTCDGTVANLESMW
;
A
#
# COMPACT_ATOMS: atom_id res chain seq x y z
N MET A 1 -39.13 4.02 11.56
CA MET A 1 -38.57 2.83 12.22
C MET A 1 -37.13 2.68 11.78
N THR A 2 -36.17 2.99 12.65
CA THR A 2 -34.74 2.81 12.36
C THR A 2 -34.46 1.31 12.34
N ALA A 3 -34.20 0.72 11.18
CA ALA A 3 -33.78 -0.67 11.09
C ALA A 3 -32.46 -0.80 11.86
N LYS A 4 -32.48 -1.50 13.00
CA LYS A 4 -31.24 -1.89 13.70
C LYS A 4 -30.57 -2.91 12.78
N ASN A 5 -29.57 -2.48 12.02
CA ASN A 5 -28.79 -3.35 11.16
C ASN A 5 -27.97 -4.30 12.05
N THR A 6 -28.41 -5.55 12.18
CA THR A 6 -27.78 -6.59 13.03
C THR A 6 -26.73 -7.41 12.30
N ALA A 7 -26.34 -7.02 11.07
CA ALA A 7 -25.50 -7.83 10.19
C ALA A 7 -24.14 -8.24 10.80
N TYR A 8 -23.58 -7.43 11.71
CA TYR A 8 -22.27 -7.67 12.33
C TYR A 8 -22.34 -7.97 13.84
N ASN A 9 -23.54 -8.19 14.39
CA ASN A 9 -23.77 -8.26 15.84
C ASN A 9 -23.81 -9.71 16.35
N THR A 10 -22.92 -10.56 15.84
CA THR A 10 -22.78 -11.96 16.26
C THR A 10 -21.75 -12.05 17.39
N LYS A 11 -22.16 -12.61 18.53
CA LYS A 11 -21.30 -12.83 19.72
C LYS A 11 -20.12 -13.77 19.48
N THR A 12 -19.95 -14.31 18.27
CA THR A 12 -19.09 -15.46 17.97
C THR A 12 -17.73 -15.10 17.37
N THR A 13 -17.47 -13.83 17.03
CA THR A 13 -16.24 -13.46 16.28
C THR A 13 -15.03 -13.18 17.18
N TYR A 14 -15.21 -12.86 18.46
CA TYR A 14 -14.09 -12.53 19.35
C TYR A 14 -13.40 -13.75 19.97
N GLU A 15 -13.89 -14.98 19.76
CA GLU A 15 -13.34 -16.18 20.39
C GLU A 15 -12.28 -16.90 19.53
N ASP A 16 -12.23 -16.61 18.22
CA ASP A 16 -11.27 -17.21 17.29
C ASP A 16 -10.05 -16.28 17.09
N GLU A 17 -8.90 -16.71 17.59
CA GLU A 17 -7.62 -16.01 17.44
C GLU A 17 -7.25 -15.78 15.97
N SER A 18 -7.53 -16.73 15.07
CA SER A 18 -7.23 -16.56 13.64
C SER A 18 -8.06 -15.45 13.03
N HIS A 19 -9.34 -15.37 13.40
CA HIS A 19 -10.22 -14.29 12.95
C HIS A 19 -9.79 -12.94 13.51
N GLN A 20 -9.34 -12.88 14.77
CA GLN A 20 -8.80 -11.67 15.38
C GLN A 20 -7.58 -11.16 14.61
N ILE A 21 -6.62 -12.05 14.30
CA ILE A 21 -5.40 -11.70 13.56
C ILE A 21 -5.74 -11.20 12.15
N ILE A 22 -6.56 -11.95 11.40
CA ILE A 22 -6.93 -11.56 10.03
C ILE A 22 -7.71 -10.24 10.02
N SER A 23 -8.58 -10.01 11.01
CA SER A 23 -9.32 -8.74 11.14
C SER A 23 -8.38 -7.54 11.33
N SER A 24 -7.17 -7.74 11.86
CA SER A 24 -6.17 -6.69 12.00
C SER A 24 -5.51 -6.27 10.68
N TYR A 25 -5.70 -7.03 9.60
CA TYR A 25 -5.07 -6.76 8.31
C TYR A 25 -5.86 -5.81 7.41
N PHE A 26 -7.11 -5.46 7.76
CA PHE A 26 -7.99 -4.66 6.90
C PHE A 26 -8.47 -3.39 7.61
N ILE A 27 -8.83 -2.35 6.84
CA ILE A 27 -9.48 -1.16 7.40
C ILE A 27 -10.86 -1.52 7.96
N GLY A 28 -11.55 -2.42 7.25
CA GLY A 28 -12.79 -3.04 7.69
C GLY A 28 -14.04 -2.40 7.05
N PRO A 29 -15.17 -3.15 7.02
CA PRO A 29 -16.37 -2.74 6.30
C PRO A 29 -16.98 -1.42 6.75
N GLN A 30 -16.75 -1.01 8.00
CA GLN A 30 -17.23 0.24 8.60
C GLN A 30 -16.07 1.13 9.07
N ALA A 31 -14.87 0.92 8.52
CA ALA A 31 -13.67 1.68 8.86
C ALA A 31 -13.23 1.52 10.34
N GLU A 32 -13.47 0.35 10.91
CA GLU A 32 -13.20 -0.01 12.30
C GLU A 32 -11.72 0.19 12.68
N ASN A 33 -10.81 -0.12 11.75
CA ASN A 33 -9.37 -0.02 11.95
C ASN A 33 -8.75 1.25 11.33
N LEU A 34 -9.56 2.17 10.82
CA LEU A 34 -9.07 3.42 10.22
C LEU A 34 -8.18 4.26 11.17
N PRO A 35 -8.41 4.31 12.50
CA PRO A 35 -7.49 4.99 13.42
C PRO A 35 -6.08 4.39 13.39
N TYR A 36 -5.94 3.05 13.31
CA TYR A 36 -4.64 2.39 13.20
C TYR A 36 -3.98 2.70 11.86
N PHE A 37 -4.75 2.67 10.77
CA PHE A 37 -4.25 3.03 9.44
C PHE A 37 -3.72 4.47 9.42
N LYS A 38 -4.48 5.45 9.94
CA LYS A 38 -4.04 6.86 10.05
C LYS A 38 -2.77 7.01 10.88
N LYS A 39 -2.66 6.27 12.00
CA LYS A 39 -1.46 6.27 12.83
C LYS A 39 -0.23 5.81 12.03
N ASN A 40 -0.36 4.73 11.26
CA ASN A 40 0.74 4.23 10.43
C ASN A 40 1.11 5.19 9.29
N ILE A 41 0.13 5.86 8.67
CA ILE A 41 0.40 6.93 7.70
C ILE A 41 1.22 8.06 8.33
N ASN A 42 0.88 8.50 9.55
CA ASN A 42 1.66 9.53 10.23
C ASN A 42 3.09 9.07 10.52
N ILE A 43 3.28 7.84 10.99
CA ILE A 43 4.63 7.26 11.19
C ILE A 43 5.44 7.33 9.89
N ILE A 44 4.86 6.94 8.76
CA ILE A 44 5.52 7.01 7.44
C ILE A 44 5.91 8.45 7.08
N LEU A 45 5.04 9.43 7.34
CA LEU A 45 5.31 10.83 7.05
C LEU A 45 6.38 11.43 7.97
N ASP A 46 6.39 11.06 9.25
CA ASP A 46 7.41 11.48 10.22
C ASP A 46 8.80 10.94 9.83
N GLU A 47 8.88 9.66 9.43
CA GLU A 47 10.13 9.06 8.94
C GLU A 47 10.59 9.67 7.62
N LEU A 48 9.66 10.00 6.71
CA LEU A 48 10.00 10.74 5.48
C LEU A 48 10.57 12.12 5.78
N GLU A 49 9.97 12.86 6.72
CA GLU A 49 10.46 14.18 7.13
C GLU A 49 11.88 14.07 7.72
N SER A 50 12.10 13.10 8.60
CA SER A 50 13.40 12.82 9.20
C SER A 50 14.45 12.50 8.13
N ALA A 51 14.13 11.58 7.21
CA ALA A 51 15.02 11.19 6.11
C ALA A 51 15.43 12.40 5.25
N ARG A 52 14.45 13.22 4.83
CA ARG A 52 14.72 14.42 4.01
C ARG A 52 15.56 15.46 4.73
N LYS A 53 15.32 15.70 6.02
CA LYS A 53 16.10 16.68 6.81
C LYS A 53 17.50 16.20 7.17
N SER A 54 17.69 14.88 7.26
CA SER A 54 19.00 14.27 7.57
C SER A 54 19.95 14.21 6.37
N TYR A 55 19.42 14.28 5.15
CA TYR A 55 20.19 14.25 3.91
C TYR A 55 20.75 15.65 3.61
N TYR A 56 22.00 15.89 4.00
CA TYR A 56 22.69 17.19 3.97
C TYR A 56 21.97 18.30 4.78
N PRO A 57 22.00 18.24 6.13
CA PRO A 57 21.27 19.16 7.00
C PRO A 57 21.62 20.65 6.83
N GLU A 58 22.78 20.95 6.27
CA GLU A 58 23.31 22.29 6.04
C GLU A 58 22.69 23.03 4.84
N ASP A 59 21.95 22.35 3.96
CA ASP A 59 21.39 22.92 2.73
C ASP A 59 20.33 24.02 3.00
N GLY A 60 19.77 24.05 4.20
CA GLY A 60 18.73 25.00 4.59
C GLY A 60 17.40 24.74 3.88
N ASN A 61 16.57 25.79 3.76
CA ASN A 61 15.22 25.66 3.21
C ASN A 61 15.17 26.16 1.76
N PHE A 62 14.95 25.26 0.80
CA PHE A 62 14.69 25.63 -0.60
C PHE A 62 13.33 26.32 -0.78
N ILE A 63 12.33 25.92 0.02
CA ILE A 63 11.01 26.54 0.08
C ILE A 63 10.83 27.10 1.49
N ASP A 64 10.88 28.42 1.63
CA ASP A 64 10.80 29.10 2.92
C ASP A 64 9.38 29.60 3.25
N GLU A 65 9.19 30.10 4.48
CA GLU A 65 7.92 30.64 4.93
C GLU A 65 7.47 31.85 4.09
N GLN A 66 8.40 32.67 3.60
CA GLN A 66 8.06 33.81 2.76
C GLN A 66 7.40 33.36 1.45
N THR A 67 7.97 32.34 0.80
CA THR A 67 7.42 31.69 -0.40
C THR A 67 6.05 31.09 -0.13
N GLN A 68 5.91 30.34 0.97
CA GLN A 68 4.64 29.72 1.37
C GLN A 68 3.55 30.76 1.68
N ASN A 69 3.94 31.94 2.15
CA ASN A 69 3.02 33.03 2.47
C ASN A 69 2.61 33.88 1.25
N THR A 70 3.19 33.64 0.06
CA THR A 70 2.81 34.36 -1.15
C THR A 70 1.36 34.04 -1.57
N PRO A 71 0.63 35.00 -2.15
CA PRO A 71 -0.73 34.75 -2.65
C PRO A 71 -0.78 33.65 -3.72
N ALA A 72 0.24 33.56 -4.58
CA ALA A 72 0.32 32.54 -5.62
C ALA A 72 0.43 31.12 -5.04
N PHE A 73 1.30 30.93 -4.04
CA PHE A 73 1.48 29.63 -3.38
C PHE A 73 0.18 29.20 -2.69
N ARG A 74 -0.40 30.07 -1.84
CA ARG A 74 -1.64 29.77 -1.11
C ARG A 74 -2.81 29.46 -2.05
N ASN A 75 -3.00 30.26 -3.10
CA ASN A 75 -4.03 30.00 -4.10
C ASN A 75 -3.84 28.65 -4.81
N SER A 76 -2.59 28.22 -5.05
CA SER A 76 -2.30 26.91 -5.63
C SER A 76 -2.61 25.78 -4.64
N MET A 77 -2.19 25.92 -3.39
CA MET A 77 -2.47 24.95 -2.32
C MET A 77 -3.96 24.79 -2.05
N ASP A 78 -4.73 25.88 -2.04
CA ASP A 78 -6.18 25.84 -1.90
C ASP A 78 -6.84 25.08 -3.05
N LYS A 79 -6.37 25.29 -4.29
CA LYS A 79 -6.86 24.54 -5.46
C LYS A 79 -6.57 23.05 -5.33
N LEU A 80 -5.36 22.69 -4.90
CA LEU A 80 -4.96 21.30 -4.68
C LEU A 80 -5.82 20.64 -3.60
N GLN A 81 -5.97 21.28 -2.43
CA GLN A 81 -6.80 20.76 -1.33
C GLN A 81 -8.25 20.56 -1.77
N ASN A 82 -8.81 21.52 -2.50
CA ASN A 82 -10.16 21.41 -3.06
C ASN A 82 -10.27 20.26 -4.07
N ALA A 83 -9.26 20.06 -4.92
CA ALA A 83 -9.25 18.97 -5.89
C ALA A 83 -9.20 17.60 -5.20
N VAL A 84 -8.32 17.44 -4.20
CA VAL A 84 -8.22 16.21 -3.39
C VAL A 84 -9.55 15.93 -2.70
N GLN A 85 -10.13 16.91 -2.01
CA GLN A 85 -11.40 16.74 -1.30
C GLN A 85 -12.54 16.35 -2.24
N LYS A 86 -12.62 16.96 -3.43
CA LYS A 86 -13.62 16.62 -4.45
C LYS A 86 -13.41 15.22 -5.01
N ALA A 87 -12.18 14.87 -5.40
CA ALA A 87 -11.85 13.56 -5.93
C ALA A 87 -12.18 12.45 -4.91
N SER A 88 -11.77 12.60 -3.65
CA SER A 88 -12.10 11.65 -2.58
C SER A 88 -13.60 11.52 -2.35
N ASN A 89 -14.35 12.62 -2.43
CA ASN A 89 -15.82 12.59 -2.30
C ASN A 89 -16.48 11.84 -3.46
N ILE A 90 -16.00 12.03 -4.68
CA ILE A 90 -16.50 11.34 -5.88
C ILE A 90 -16.21 9.84 -5.78
N LEU A 91 -14.99 9.44 -5.39
CA LEU A 91 -14.63 8.04 -5.16
C LEU A 91 -15.59 7.38 -4.16
N GLY A 92 -15.80 8.00 -2.99
CA GLY A 92 -16.69 7.44 -1.97
C GLY A 92 -18.17 7.32 -2.40
N LYS A 93 -18.64 8.13 -3.36
CA LYS A 93 -20.03 8.12 -3.85
C LYS A 93 -20.24 7.23 -5.08
N SER A 94 -19.22 7.08 -5.91
CA SER A 94 -19.36 6.53 -7.27
C SER A 94 -18.59 5.23 -7.48
N SER A 95 -17.68 4.87 -6.58
CA SER A 95 -16.97 3.58 -6.64
C SER A 95 -17.84 2.43 -6.11
N ILE A 96 -17.58 1.22 -6.59
CA ILE A 96 -18.18 0.00 -6.05
C ILE A 96 -17.57 -0.26 -4.66
N PRO A 97 -18.38 -0.53 -3.62
CA PRO A 97 -17.89 -0.68 -2.26
C PRO A 97 -17.31 -2.08 -2.03
N PHE A 98 -16.14 -2.38 -2.62
CA PHE A 98 -15.48 -3.69 -2.51
C PHE A 98 -15.09 -4.06 -1.07
N TRP A 99 -14.99 -3.08 -0.18
CA TRP A 99 -14.78 -3.32 1.26
C TRP A 99 -16.00 -3.91 1.98
N SER A 100 -17.18 -3.84 1.37
CA SER A 100 -18.42 -4.32 1.96
C SER A 100 -18.61 -5.81 1.69
N PRO A 101 -18.85 -6.66 2.71
CA PRO A 101 -19.26 -8.06 2.54
C PRO A 101 -20.59 -8.26 1.81
N ARG A 102 -21.26 -7.18 1.41
CA ARG A 102 -22.42 -7.25 0.50
C ARG A 102 -21.99 -7.43 -0.95
N TYR A 103 -20.73 -7.16 -1.27
CA TYR A 103 -20.15 -7.35 -2.59
C TYR A 103 -19.52 -8.74 -2.68
N GLU A 104 -20.05 -9.60 -3.55
CA GLU A 104 -19.64 -11.00 -3.69
C GLU A 104 -19.64 -11.41 -5.19
N ALA A 105 -19.06 -10.55 -6.04
CA ALA A 105 -19.18 -10.68 -7.51
C ALA A 105 -17.84 -11.00 -8.20
N HIS A 106 -16.99 -9.99 -8.44
CA HIS A 106 -15.69 -10.18 -9.07
C HIS A 106 -14.58 -10.42 -8.04
N MET A 107 -13.36 -10.69 -8.52
CA MET A 107 -12.15 -10.86 -7.70
C MET A 107 -11.69 -9.51 -7.09
N CYS A 108 -12.54 -8.91 -6.28
CA CYS A 108 -12.31 -7.63 -5.63
C CYS A 108 -12.84 -7.71 -4.19
N THR A 109 -11.97 -7.38 -3.23
CA THR A 109 -12.27 -7.33 -1.80
C THR A 109 -11.69 -6.06 -1.21
N ASP A 110 -11.85 -5.87 0.11
CA ASP A 110 -11.02 -4.89 0.82
C ASP A 110 -9.53 -5.20 0.64
N LEU A 111 -8.69 -4.16 0.65
CA LEU A 111 -7.24 -4.30 0.52
C LEU A 111 -6.60 -4.43 1.90
N THR A 112 -5.49 -5.18 1.97
CA THR A 112 -4.76 -5.31 3.23
C THR A 112 -4.05 -3.98 3.55
N MET A 113 -4.14 -3.54 4.81
CA MET A 113 -3.44 -2.38 5.33
C MET A 113 -1.92 -2.47 5.09
N PRO A 114 -1.23 -3.60 5.33
CA PRO A 114 0.19 -3.71 5.01
C PRO A 114 0.53 -3.42 3.55
N ALA A 115 -0.26 -3.93 2.59
CA ALA A 115 -0.01 -3.68 1.16
C ALA A 115 -0.21 -2.20 0.80
N MET A 116 -1.31 -1.59 1.29
CA MET A 116 -1.57 -0.17 1.07
C MET A 116 -0.49 0.73 1.68
N LEU A 117 -0.04 0.42 2.91
CA LEU A 117 1.03 1.15 3.60
C LEU A 117 2.37 0.97 2.90
N GLY A 118 2.71 -0.25 2.48
CA GLY A 118 3.91 -0.57 1.69
C GLY A 118 3.99 0.21 0.39
N TYR A 119 2.89 0.24 -0.36
CA TYR A 119 2.81 1.01 -1.58
C TYR A 119 2.94 2.52 -1.32
N PHE A 120 2.18 3.05 -0.35
CA PHE A 120 2.22 4.48 -0.01
C PHE A 120 3.61 4.92 0.44
N MET A 121 4.25 4.20 1.35
CA MET A 121 5.57 4.58 1.88
C MET A 121 6.65 4.56 0.80
N THR A 122 6.61 3.59 -0.11
CA THR A 122 7.60 3.44 -1.19
C THR A 122 7.40 4.49 -2.28
N MET A 123 6.14 4.82 -2.61
CA MET A 123 5.80 5.85 -3.61
C MET A 123 6.37 7.23 -3.28
N LEU A 124 6.59 7.55 -1.99
CA LEU A 124 7.20 8.81 -1.55
C LEU A 124 8.67 8.97 -1.97
N TYR A 125 9.35 7.85 -2.26
CA TYR A 125 10.72 7.79 -2.79
C TYR A 125 10.77 7.56 -4.31
N ASN A 126 9.65 7.12 -4.90
CA ASN A 126 9.50 6.88 -6.34
C ASN A 126 10.66 6.07 -6.97
N PRO A 127 11.02 4.90 -6.41
CA PRO A 127 12.10 4.09 -6.97
C PRO A 127 11.71 3.47 -8.31
N ASN A 128 12.70 3.19 -9.16
CA ASN A 128 12.51 2.53 -10.45
C ASN A 128 13.25 1.20 -10.50
N ASN A 129 12.52 0.10 -10.30
CA ASN A 129 13.07 -1.26 -10.22
C ASN A 129 13.72 -1.79 -11.52
N VAL A 130 13.58 -1.09 -12.65
CA VAL A 130 14.27 -1.47 -13.91
C VAL A 130 15.79 -1.33 -13.80
N ALA A 131 16.28 -0.45 -12.92
CA ALA A 131 17.70 -0.16 -12.76
C ALA A 131 18.05 -0.08 -11.27
N PHE A 132 18.95 -0.96 -10.84
CA PHE A 132 19.33 -1.11 -9.42
C PHE A 132 19.78 0.20 -8.76
N GLU A 133 20.51 1.05 -9.48
CA GLU A 133 20.98 2.36 -8.98
C GLU A 133 19.83 3.33 -8.64
N ALA A 134 18.65 3.15 -9.24
CA ALA A 134 17.46 3.95 -9.01
C ALA A 134 16.49 3.34 -7.99
N SER A 135 16.82 2.17 -7.44
CA SER A 135 15.91 1.36 -6.61
C SER A 135 16.63 0.33 -5.71
N PRO A 136 17.79 0.64 -5.09
CA PRO A 136 18.64 -0.39 -4.48
C PRO A 136 17.92 -1.18 -3.37
N LEU A 137 17.00 -0.54 -2.65
CA LEU A 137 16.19 -1.22 -1.64
C LEU A 137 15.02 -2.00 -2.26
N SER A 138 14.25 -1.38 -3.15
CA SER A 138 13.04 -2.00 -3.70
C SER A 138 13.34 -3.08 -4.74
N THR A 139 14.50 -3.07 -5.40
CA THR A 139 14.98 -4.20 -6.20
C THR A 139 15.28 -5.41 -5.31
N LEU A 140 15.97 -5.22 -4.18
CA LEU A 140 16.20 -6.33 -3.24
C LEU A 140 14.89 -6.87 -2.65
N ALA A 141 13.95 -5.98 -2.33
CA ALA A 141 12.62 -6.38 -1.88
C ALA A 141 11.86 -7.19 -2.95
N GLU A 142 12.00 -6.85 -4.23
CA GLU A 142 11.38 -7.62 -5.32
C GLU A 142 12.03 -8.99 -5.51
N ILE A 143 13.35 -9.09 -5.41
CA ILE A 143 14.08 -10.37 -5.44
C ILE A 143 13.55 -11.28 -4.32
N GLU A 144 13.46 -10.77 -3.10
CA GLU A 144 12.92 -11.50 -1.94
C GLU A 144 11.47 -11.95 -2.18
N VAL A 145 10.61 -11.09 -2.76
CA VAL A 145 9.24 -11.49 -3.13
C VAL A 145 9.24 -12.62 -4.17
N GLY A 146 10.13 -12.56 -5.16
CA GLY A 146 10.31 -13.63 -6.14
C GLY A 146 10.70 -14.96 -5.50
N GLU A 147 11.64 -14.94 -4.56
CA GLU A 147 12.06 -16.12 -3.79
C GLU A 147 10.92 -16.67 -2.92
N GLN A 148 10.19 -15.80 -2.22
CA GLN A 148 9.02 -16.19 -1.42
C GLN A 148 7.93 -16.85 -2.26
N LEU A 149 7.67 -16.35 -3.47
CA LEU A 149 6.73 -16.97 -4.40
C LEU A 149 7.24 -18.31 -4.92
N CYS A 150 8.54 -18.43 -5.21
CA CYS A 150 9.13 -19.70 -5.62
C CYS A 150 9.01 -20.76 -4.52
N ASP A 151 9.34 -20.41 -3.27
CA ASP A 151 9.22 -21.30 -2.11
C ASP A 151 7.76 -21.70 -1.86
N LEU A 152 6.81 -20.76 -2.01
CA LEU A 152 5.37 -21.03 -1.90
C LEU A 152 4.89 -22.13 -2.85
N PHE A 153 5.46 -22.21 -4.06
CA PHE A 153 5.14 -23.25 -5.04
C PHE A 153 6.05 -24.49 -4.94
N GLY A 154 6.96 -24.53 -3.96
CA GLY A 154 7.87 -25.65 -3.72
C GLY A 154 9.05 -25.72 -4.68
N TYR A 155 9.43 -24.61 -5.31
CA TYR A 155 10.62 -24.52 -6.14
C TYR A 155 11.90 -24.35 -5.31
N ASN A 156 13.04 -24.77 -5.86
CA ASN A 156 14.32 -24.69 -5.18
C ASN A 156 14.90 -23.27 -5.22
N ILE A 157 14.93 -22.58 -4.09
CA ILE A 157 15.60 -21.28 -3.93
C ILE A 157 17.04 -21.39 -3.43
N LYS A 158 17.52 -22.61 -3.14
CA LYS A 158 18.85 -22.83 -2.57
C LYS A 158 19.88 -23.00 -3.67
N GLU A 159 20.83 -22.08 -3.73
CA GLU A 159 21.92 -22.11 -4.71
C GLU A 159 22.89 -23.29 -4.53
N ASP A 160 23.01 -23.83 -3.31
CA ASP A 160 23.89 -24.96 -2.99
C ASP A 160 23.30 -26.33 -3.32
N ASN A 161 22.00 -26.38 -3.66
CA ASN A 161 21.33 -27.61 -4.05
C ASN A 161 21.66 -27.96 -5.52
N THR A 162 22.64 -28.84 -5.73
CA THR A 162 23.02 -29.27 -7.08
C THR A 162 22.05 -30.27 -7.72
N GLU A 163 21.05 -30.77 -6.99
CA GLU A 163 20.08 -31.75 -7.50
C GLU A 163 18.88 -31.10 -8.21
N ALA A 164 18.67 -29.78 -8.05
CA ALA A 164 17.59 -29.03 -8.66
C ALA A 164 18.05 -27.64 -9.15
N PRO A 165 17.48 -27.09 -10.24
CA PRO A 165 17.80 -25.74 -10.67
C PRO A 165 17.34 -24.70 -9.64
N THR A 166 18.10 -23.61 -9.47
CA THR A 166 17.67 -22.45 -8.69
C THR A 166 16.55 -21.71 -9.42
N SER A 167 15.41 -21.54 -8.76
CA SER A 167 14.26 -20.79 -9.27
C SER A 167 14.41 -19.29 -9.05
N TRP A 168 13.74 -18.50 -9.89
CA TRP A 168 13.67 -17.05 -9.79
C TRP A 168 12.29 -16.58 -10.25
N GLY A 169 11.82 -15.46 -9.67
CA GLY A 169 10.57 -14.81 -10.04
C GLY A 169 10.66 -13.30 -9.87
N HIS A 170 9.74 -12.56 -10.49
CA HIS A 170 9.64 -11.10 -10.40
C HIS A 170 8.18 -10.64 -10.51
N VAL A 171 7.93 -9.37 -10.21
CA VAL A 171 6.58 -8.80 -10.23
C VAL A 171 6.29 -8.19 -11.60
N THR A 172 5.32 -8.76 -12.32
CA THR A 172 4.81 -8.18 -13.56
C THR A 172 3.71 -7.14 -13.28
N CYS A 173 3.34 -6.35 -14.29
CA CYS A 173 2.24 -5.37 -14.13
C CYS A 173 0.87 -6.03 -13.92
N ASP A 174 0.68 -7.25 -14.44
CA ASP A 174 -0.49 -8.08 -14.25
C ASP A 174 -0.24 -9.53 -14.71
N GLY A 175 -1.23 -10.41 -14.49
CA GLY A 175 -1.16 -11.81 -14.90
C GLY A 175 -1.21 -12.05 -16.41
N THR A 176 -1.66 -11.08 -17.22
CA THR A 176 -1.62 -11.19 -18.69
C THR A 176 -0.19 -11.09 -19.17
N VAL A 177 0.58 -10.14 -18.64
CA VAL A 177 2.01 -10.00 -18.96
C VAL A 177 2.81 -11.17 -18.43
N ALA A 178 2.53 -11.67 -17.22
CA ALA A 178 3.18 -12.88 -16.70
C ALA A 178 2.98 -14.09 -17.64
N ASN A 179 1.76 -14.30 -18.14
CA ASN A 179 1.48 -15.36 -19.10
C ASN A 179 2.22 -15.14 -20.42
N LEU A 180 2.29 -13.90 -20.91
CA LEU A 180 3.02 -13.58 -22.14
C LEU A 180 4.51 -13.87 -21.99
N GLU A 181 5.14 -13.44 -20.89
CA GLU A 181 6.55 -13.70 -20.59
C GLU A 181 6.85 -15.20 -20.48
N SER A 182 5.92 -16.00 -19.95
CA SER A 182 6.10 -17.46 -19.88
C SER A 182 6.13 -18.16 -21.24
N MET A 183 5.61 -17.51 -22.29
CA MET A 183 5.56 -18.04 -23.65
C MET A 183 6.65 -17.49 -24.58
N TRP A 184 7.34 -16.42 -24.18
CA TRP A 184 8.20 -15.62 -25.05
C TRP A 184 9.49 -16.34 -25.46
#